data_AF-A0AAV6PIQ2-F1
#
_entry.id   AF-A0AAV6PIQ2-F1
#
_cell.length_a   1.000
_cell.length_b   1.000
_cell.length_c   1.000
_cell.angle_alpha   90.00
_cell.angle_beta   90.00
_cell.angle_gamma   90.00
#
_symmetry.space_group_name_H-M   'P 1'
#
loop_
_entity.id
_entity.type
_entity.pdbx_description
1 polymer ?
#
loop_
_entity_poly.entity_id
_entity_poly.type
_entity_poly.pdbx_seq_one_letter_code
_entity_poly.pdbx_strand_id
1 'polypeptide(L)'
;MDVTQSFLLLLCVLHLTLTGVLGKHVAHRNLFTQRVCCKRLSHFVYIGQDISGSPVSVDVGMCRSHCGGVSRASLEAGQQEYSKYSSMLDFLRSKKMRSRGPAAAESPEPQDQLPSCGLNHVCEPTGMRVDRVLLQEGHQQVEVVEECHCEVKLTQCIRVPALRTYYSETPYETVIDVGGCSRSKGSPEGFSCVPTKFDSALVETPNKVDLIQTVVACELKESCYRVSHVEYYYEIVHHADGIKEERLKEIDVGRCLGGCTTGNRCLLR
;
A
#
# COMPACT_ATOMS: atom_id res chain seq x y z
N MET A 1 63.43 -6.21 43.51
CA MET A 1 62.45 -6.87 42.64
C MET A 1 61.46 -5.82 42.12
N ASP A 2 61.96 -4.71 41.58
CA ASP A 2 61.18 -3.47 41.50
C ASP A 2 60.91 -2.99 40.07
N VAL A 3 61.61 -3.54 39.08
CA VAL A 3 61.49 -3.10 37.68
C VAL A 3 60.23 -3.65 37.01
N THR A 4 59.86 -4.90 37.35
CA THR A 4 58.65 -5.56 36.81
C THR A 4 57.36 -4.96 37.35
N GLN A 5 57.36 -4.51 38.61
CA GLN A 5 56.20 -3.87 39.24
C GLN A 5 55.95 -2.47 38.67
N SER A 6 57.01 -1.69 38.42
CA SER A 6 56.88 -0.38 37.76
C SER A 6 56.40 -0.50 36.31
N PHE A 7 56.83 -1.52 35.56
CA PHE A 7 56.35 -1.75 34.19
C PHE A 7 54.87 -2.12 34.12
N LEU A 8 54.40 -2.95 35.05
CA LEU A 8 52.99 -3.33 35.17
C LEU A 8 52.10 -2.13 35.52
N LEU A 9 52.56 -1.26 36.42
CA LEU A 9 51.84 -0.01 36.74
C LEU A 9 51.76 0.94 35.54
N LEU A 10 52.86 1.08 34.78
CA LEU A 10 52.88 1.93 33.59
C LEU A 10 51.93 1.42 32.49
N LEU A 11 51.89 0.11 32.28
CA LEU A 11 50.96 -0.54 31.35
C LEU A 11 49.50 -0.40 31.79
N CYS A 12 49.21 -0.49 33.09
CA CYS A 12 47.87 -0.26 33.61
C CYS A 12 47.42 1.20 33.42
N VAL A 13 48.28 2.18 33.70
CA VAL A 13 47.96 3.61 33.48
C VAL A 13 47.78 3.93 31.99
N LEU A 14 48.58 3.29 31.12
CA LEU A 14 48.42 3.43 29.66
C LEU A 14 47.08 2.82 29.19
N HIS A 15 46.67 1.68 29.74
CA HIS A 15 45.37 1.08 29.43
C HIS A 15 44.18 1.92 29.94
N LEU A 16 44.27 2.50 31.14
CA LEU A 16 43.23 3.39 31.66
C LEU A 16 43.12 4.70 30.87
N THR A 17 44.23 5.24 30.38
CA THR A 17 44.21 6.46 29.56
C THR A 17 43.73 6.19 28.12
N LEU A 18 44.08 5.04 27.53
CA LEU A 18 43.59 4.65 26.21
C LEU A 18 42.08 4.35 26.21
N THR A 19 41.56 3.72 27.27
CA THR A 19 40.12 3.47 27.45
C THR A 19 39.32 4.73 27.79
N GLY A 20 39.93 5.68 28.52
CA GLY A 20 39.31 6.97 28.84
C GLY A 20 39.19 7.93 27.63
N VAL A 21 40.12 7.85 26.67
CA VAL A 21 40.12 8.72 25.47
C VAL A 21 39.22 8.16 24.35
N LEU A 22 39.03 6.84 24.27
CA LEU A 22 38.06 6.24 23.32
C LEU A 22 36.60 6.35 23.78
N GLY A 23 36.35 6.70 25.04
CA GLY A 23 35.01 6.80 25.64
C GLY A 23 34.28 8.12 25.41
N LYS A 24 34.87 9.11 24.73
CA LYS A 24 34.31 10.47 24.62
C LYS A 24 33.68 10.84 23.27
N HIS A 25 33.50 9.88 22.36
CA HIS A 25 32.72 10.11 21.13
C HIS A 25 31.74 8.99 20.76
N VAL A 26 31.33 8.17 21.73
CA VAL A 26 30.08 7.40 21.59
C VAL A 26 28.95 8.29 22.07
N ALA A 27 28.60 9.27 21.24
CA ALA A 27 27.25 9.83 21.33
C ALA A 27 26.31 8.63 21.28
N HIS A 28 25.58 8.40 22.36
CA HIS A 28 24.45 7.49 22.45
C HIS A 28 23.37 7.98 21.48
N ARG A 29 23.64 7.92 20.18
CA ARG A 29 22.61 7.90 19.16
C ARG A 29 22.00 6.52 19.28
N ASN A 30 20.77 6.48 19.75
CA ASN A 30 19.94 5.28 19.72
C ASN A 30 19.95 4.71 18.29
N LEU A 31 20.80 3.71 18.04
CA LEU A 31 20.87 3.00 16.77
C LEU A 31 19.54 2.27 16.46
N PHE A 32 18.72 2.04 17.49
CA PHE A 32 17.36 1.52 17.36
C PHE A 32 16.34 2.54 16.81
N THR A 33 16.68 3.83 16.77
CA THR A 33 15.81 4.87 16.18
C THR A 33 16.22 5.24 14.76
N GLN A 34 17.22 4.56 14.20
CA GLN A 34 17.65 4.75 12.82
C GLN A 34 16.73 3.96 11.86
N ARG A 35 15.59 4.58 11.56
CA ARG A 35 14.83 4.50 10.29
C ARG A 35 14.26 3.12 9.89
N VAL A 36 13.55 2.45 10.80
CA VAL A 36 12.43 1.60 10.37
C VAL A 36 11.14 2.41 10.55
N CYS A 37 10.57 2.96 9.48
CA CYS A 37 9.33 3.71 9.57
C CYS A 37 8.42 3.45 8.37
N CYS A 38 7.27 2.88 8.67
CA CYS A 38 6.13 2.76 7.78
C CYS A 38 4.93 3.31 8.55
N LYS A 39 4.27 4.33 7.99
CA LYS A 39 3.12 4.95 8.65
C LYS A 39 2.05 5.29 7.64
N ARG A 40 0.80 5.16 8.07
CA ARG A 40 -0.37 5.70 7.39
C ARG A 40 -0.33 7.23 7.42
N LEU A 41 -0.39 7.85 6.26
CA LEU A 41 -0.64 9.27 6.09
C LEU A 41 -2.06 9.47 5.57
N SER A 42 -2.68 10.60 5.92
CA SER A 42 -3.96 10.96 5.35
C SER A 42 -3.82 11.28 3.87
N HIS A 43 -4.78 10.82 3.09
CA HIS A 43 -4.90 11.04 1.67
C HIS A 43 -6.38 11.10 1.30
N PHE A 44 -6.88 12.31 1.07
CA PHE A 44 -8.29 12.52 0.73
C PHE A 44 -8.50 12.37 -0.78
N VAL A 45 -9.49 11.56 -1.15
CA VAL A 45 -9.91 11.37 -2.53
C VAL A 45 -11.35 11.80 -2.66
N TYR A 46 -11.66 12.54 -3.73
CA TYR A 46 -13.02 12.91 -4.10
C TYR A 46 -13.73 11.67 -4.67
N ILE A 47 -14.87 11.32 -4.09
CA ILE A 47 -15.63 10.11 -4.44
C ILE A 47 -16.82 10.48 -5.33
N GLY A 48 -17.55 11.55 -5.00
CA GLY A 48 -18.73 11.97 -5.75
C GLY A 48 -19.52 13.06 -5.04
N GLN A 49 -20.79 13.21 -5.39
CA GLN A 49 -21.71 14.14 -4.74
C GLN A 49 -22.69 13.39 -3.84
N ASP A 50 -23.07 13.98 -2.71
CA ASP A 50 -24.15 13.45 -1.89
C ASP A 50 -25.53 13.73 -2.52
N ILE A 51 -26.59 13.22 -1.89
CA ILE A 51 -27.97 13.46 -2.33
C ILE A 51 -28.39 14.95 -2.30
N SER A 52 -27.60 15.82 -1.67
CA SER A 52 -27.81 17.27 -1.61
C SER A 52 -26.95 18.02 -2.64
N GLY A 53 -26.15 17.32 -3.45
CA GLY A 53 -25.22 17.89 -4.43
C GLY A 53 -23.89 18.40 -3.84
N SER A 54 -23.61 18.13 -2.56
CA SER A 54 -22.35 18.53 -1.91
C SER A 54 -21.23 17.53 -2.24
N PRO A 55 -19.98 18.00 -2.45
CA PRO A 55 -18.88 17.10 -2.74
C PRO A 55 -18.50 16.25 -1.52
N VAL A 56 -18.41 14.93 -1.73
CA VAL A 56 -17.99 13.96 -0.71
C VAL A 56 -16.54 13.52 -0.99
N SER A 57 -15.69 13.68 0.02
CA SER A 57 -14.30 13.24 -0.01
C SER A 57 -13.99 12.37 1.21
N VAL A 58 -13.24 11.29 1.00
CA VAL A 58 -12.91 10.30 2.03
C VAL A 58 -11.39 10.21 2.19
N ASP A 59 -10.91 10.14 3.42
CA ASP A 59 -9.50 9.84 3.72
C ASP A 59 -9.25 8.35 3.52
N VAL A 60 -8.84 7.97 2.31
CA VAL A 60 -8.48 6.58 1.98
C VAL A 60 -7.16 6.15 2.65
N GLY A 61 -6.36 7.12 3.07
CA GLY A 61 -5.04 6.88 3.63
C GLY A 61 -4.03 6.36 2.61
N MET A 62 -2.74 6.51 2.92
CA MET A 62 -1.66 5.91 2.14
C MET A 62 -0.49 5.50 3.05
N CYS A 63 0.14 4.37 2.76
CA CYS A 63 1.33 3.94 3.48
C CYS A 63 2.58 4.63 2.92
N ARG A 64 3.38 5.24 3.79
CA ARG A 64 4.69 5.80 3.43
C ARG A 64 5.81 5.22 4.26
N SER A 65 6.85 4.79 3.56
CA SER A 65 8.12 4.33 4.11
C SER A 65 9.01 5.48 4.61
N HIS A 66 8.51 6.70 4.69
CA HIS A 66 9.26 7.87 5.15
C HIS A 66 8.36 8.68 6.06
N CYS A 67 8.58 8.56 7.36
CA CYS A 67 7.81 9.30 8.36
C CYS A 67 8.41 10.68 8.70
N GLY A 68 9.39 11.12 7.91
CA GLY A 68 10.09 12.38 8.06
C GLY A 68 11.17 12.36 9.16
N GLY A 69 12.39 12.73 8.79
CA GLY A 69 13.00 13.83 9.55
C GLY A 69 12.19 15.08 9.19
N VAL A 70 12.10 16.05 10.09
CA VAL A 70 11.39 17.32 9.86
C VAL A 70 11.84 17.92 8.52
N SER A 71 11.13 17.61 7.43
CA SER A 71 10.93 18.60 6.40
C SER A 71 10.23 19.70 7.16
N ARG A 72 10.95 20.78 7.44
CA ARG A 72 10.33 22.09 7.55
C ARG A 72 9.63 22.33 6.20
N ALA A 73 8.54 21.61 5.93
CA ALA A 73 7.40 22.21 5.31
C ALA A 73 7.16 23.43 6.19
N SER A 74 7.45 24.58 5.60
CA SER A 74 7.44 25.93 6.14
C SER A 74 6.08 26.27 6.78
N LEU A 75 5.76 25.60 7.89
CA LEU A 75 4.53 25.79 8.67
C LEU A 75 4.80 26.61 9.94
N GLU A 76 6.05 26.90 10.27
CA GLU A 76 6.42 27.93 11.26
C GLU A 76 6.94 29.23 10.65
N ALA A 77 7.04 29.35 9.31
CA ALA A 77 7.26 30.65 8.65
C ALA A 77 5.99 31.25 8.05
N GLY A 78 4.85 30.54 8.12
CA GLY A 78 3.56 31.08 7.70
C GLY A 78 3.00 32.09 8.71
N GLN A 79 2.98 31.75 10.00
CA GLN A 79 2.34 32.60 11.01
C GLN A 79 3.07 33.92 11.29
N GLN A 80 4.38 34.01 11.05
CA GLN A 80 5.14 35.26 11.18
C GLN A 80 5.16 36.13 9.91
N GLU A 81 4.87 35.59 8.73
CA GLU A 81 4.79 36.41 7.50
C GLU A 81 3.41 37.02 7.28
N TYR A 82 2.31 36.41 7.75
CA TYR A 82 0.99 37.02 7.66
C TYR A 82 0.87 38.31 8.49
N SER A 83 1.64 38.47 9.57
CA SER A 83 1.61 39.68 10.40
C SER A 83 2.38 40.87 9.81
N LYS A 84 3.12 40.68 8.71
CA LYS A 84 3.91 41.75 8.06
C LYS A 84 3.14 42.49 6.97
N TYR A 85 2.02 41.95 6.49
CA TYR A 85 1.23 42.55 5.42
C TYR A 85 -0.09 43.05 5.96
N SER A 86 -0.29 44.37 5.92
CA SER A 86 -1.51 45.04 6.39
C SER A 86 -2.75 44.69 5.56
N SER A 87 -2.58 44.13 4.35
CA SER A 87 -3.66 43.81 3.42
C SER A 87 -3.37 42.59 2.55
N MET A 88 -4.43 41.84 2.23
CA MET A 88 -4.39 40.70 1.30
C MET A 88 -3.94 41.09 -0.13
N LEU A 89 -4.16 42.35 -0.53
CA LEU A 89 -3.70 42.85 -1.83
C LEU A 89 -2.18 43.02 -1.88
N ASP A 90 -1.53 43.34 -0.76
CA ASP A 90 -0.07 43.45 -0.68
C ASP A 90 0.60 42.08 -0.75
N PHE A 91 -0.03 41.05 -0.17
CA PHE A 91 0.40 39.66 -0.30
C PHE A 91 0.34 39.16 -1.76
N LEU A 92 -0.75 39.45 -2.48
CA LEU A 92 -0.86 39.06 -3.88
C LEU A 92 0.16 39.80 -4.77
N ARG A 93 0.46 41.06 -4.44
CA ARG A 93 1.43 41.88 -5.16
C ARG A 93 2.88 41.39 -4.95
N SER A 94 3.23 40.95 -3.74
CA SER A 94 4.55 40.36 -3.44
C SER A 94 4.75 38.99 -4.10
N LYS A 95 3.69 38.16 -4.14
CA LYS A 95 3.71 36.86 -4.84
C LYS A 95 3.85 37.03 -6.37
N LYS A 96 3.25 38.08 -6.93
CA LYS A 96 3.35 38.43 -8.37
C LYS A 96 4.75 38.93 -8.76
N MET A 97 5.46 39.61 -7.87
CA MET A 97 6.85 40.06 -8.10
C MET A 97 7.87 38.90 -8.07
N ARG A 98 7.64 37.85 -7.25
CA ARG A 98 8.50 36.65 -7.22
C ARG A 98 8.44 35.78 -8.48
N SER A 99 7.37 35.85 -9.29
CA SER A 99 7.24 35.07 -10.53
C SER A 99 7.95 35.68 -11.76
N ARG A 100 8.67 36.81 -11.61
CA ARG A 100 9.39 37.47 -12.72
C ARG A 100 10.89 37.68 -12.47
N GLY A 101 11.50 36.87 -11.60
CA GLY A 101 12.97 36.80 -11.45
C GLY A 101 13.57 35.68 -12.31
N PRO A 102 14.79 35.86 -12.88
CA PRO A 102 15.40 34.87 -13.76
C PRO A 102 15.73 33.57 -13.03
N ALA A 103 15.59 32.46 -13.76
CA ALA A 103 15.83 31.09 -13.31
C ALA A 103 17.11 30.97 -12.47
N ALA A 104 16.94 30.73 -11.16
CA ALA A 104 18.03 30.44 -10.25
C ALA A 104 18.15 28.91 -10.11
N ALA A 105 19.27 28.42 -10.66
CA ALA A 105 20.03 27.22 -10.33
C ALA A 105 19.24 25.94 -10.00
N GLU A 106 19.39 24.97 -10.91
CA GLU A 106 19.16 23.54 -10.69
C GLU A 106 19.66 23.11 -9.31
N SER A 107 18.73 22.75 -8.44
CA SER A 107 19.06 21.99 -7.24
C SER A 107 19.51 20.59 -7.65
N PRO A 108 20.60 20.04 -7.10
CA PRO A 108 21.03 18.69 -7.43
C PRO A 108 19.95 17.69 -6.99
N GLU A 109 19.83 16.65 -7.81
CA GLU A 109 18.94 15.50 -7.65
C GLU A 109 18.88 14.99 -6.19
N PRO A 110 17.71 14.53 -5.70
CA PRO A 110 17.65 13.92 -4.38
C PRO A 110 18.40 12.59 -4.42
N GLN A 111 19.66 12.62 -3.96
CA GLN A 111 20.47 11.45 -3.66
C GLN A 111 19.65 10.43 -2.86
N ASP A 112 19.71 9.17 -3.31
CA ASP A 112 19.09 7.96 -2.75
C ASP A 112 18.68 8.08 -1.28
N GLN A 113 17.42 8.46 -1.06
CA GLN A 113 16.83 8.37 0.26
C GLN A 113 16.62 6.89 0.57
N LEU A 114 17.52 6.31 1.36
CA LEU A 114 17.36 4.95 1.89
C LEU A 114 15.91 4.77 2.38
N PRO A 115 15.15 3.77 1.87
CA PRO A 115 13.80 3.52 2.35
C PRO A 115 13.85 3.34 3.86
N SER A 116 12.90 3.93 4.59
CA SER A 116 12.81 3.66 6.03
C SER A 116 12.23 2.26 6.28
N CYS A 117 11.99 1.41 5.29
CA CYS A 117 11.89 -0.03 5.56
C CYS A 117 13.26 -0.62 5.20
N GLY A 118 13.71 -1.64 5.95
CA GLY A 118 15.00 -2.29 5.66
C GLY A 118 15.10 -2.77 4.21
N LEU A 119 16.32 -3.05 3.72
CA LEU A 119 16.58 -3.38 2.30
C LEU A 119 15.64 -4.47 1.72
N ASN A 120 15.24 -5.43 2.56
CA ASN A 120 14.36 -6.55 2.21
C ASN A 120 12.89 -6.36 2.63
N HIS A 121 12.47 -5.13 2.90
CA HIS A 121 11.10 -4.83 3.32
C HIS A 121 10.46 -3.73 2.46
N VAL A 122 9.13 -3.72 2.36
CA VAL A 122 8.32 -2.70 1.68
C VAL A 122 7.26 -2.21 2.67
N CYS A 123 6.98 -0.91 2.64
CA CYS A 123 5.89 -0.35 3.45
C CYS A 123 4.56 -0.58 2.73
N GLU A 124 3.73 -1.47 3.26
CA GLU A 124 2.45 -1.86 2.67
C GLU A 124 1.31 -1.75 3.70
N PRO A 125 0.05 -1.59 3.25
CA PRO A 125 -1.12 -1.69 4.12
C PRO A 125 -1.23 -3.11 4.70
N THR A 126 -1.41 -3.23 6.01
CA THR A 126 -1.67 -4.53 6.68
C THR A 126 -3.14 -4.75 7.01
N GLY A 127 -3.88 -3.67 7.18
CA GLY A 127 -5.32 -3.71 7.46
C GLY A 127 -6.03 -2.63 6.65
N MET A 128 -7.12 -3.01 6.02
CA MET A 128 -7.99 -2.11 5.28
C MET A 128 -9.43 -2.29 5.77
N ARG A 129 -10.19 -1.21 5.87
CA ARG A 129 -11.63 -1.27 6.05
C ARG A 129 -12.34 -0.88 4.75
N VAL A 130 -13.54 -1.38 4.56
CA VAL A 130 -14.39 -1.08 3.40
C VAL A 130 -15.55 -0.20 3.87
N ASP A 131 -15.47 1.09 3.53
CA ASP A 131 -16.47 2.08 3.87
C ASP A 131 -17.53 2.15 2.76
N ARG A 132 -18.81 2.22 3.15
CA ARG A 132 -19.94 2.41 2.22
C ARG A 132 -20.39 3.85 2.25
N VAL A 133 -20.14 4.58 1.17
CA VAL A 133 -20.51 5.99 1.01
C VAL A 133 -21.80 6.06 0.20
N LEU A 134 -22.82 6.75 0.70
CA LEU A 134 -24.03 7.04 -0.08
C LEU A 134 -23.82 8.30 -0.90
N LEU A 135 -23.81 8.14 -2.22
CA LEU A 135 -23.74 9.23 -3.19
C LEU A 135 -25.09 9.37 -3.92
N GLN A 136 -25.22 10.43 -4.70
CA GLN A 136 -26.36 10.66 -5.57
C GLN A 136 -26.54 9.54 -6.60
N GLU A 137 -25.43 9.00 -7.14
CA GLU A 137 -25.42 7.92 -8.12
C GLU A 137 -25.68 6.53 -7.51
N GLY A 138 -25.73 6.45 -6.18
CA GLY A 138 -25.90 5.20 -5.43
C GLY A 138 -24.86 5.05 -4.33
N HIS A 139 -24.84 3.87 -3.70
CA HIS A 139 -23.81 3.58 -2.72
C HIS A 139 -22.53 3.14 -3.41
N GLN A 140 -21.39 3.63 -2.95
CA GLN A 140 -20.06 3.26 -3.43
C GLN A 140 -19.24 2.68 -2.27
N GLN A 141 -18.53 1.59 -2.54
CA GLN A 141 -17.57 1.02 -1.59
C GLN A 141 -16.18 1.64 -1.82
N VAL A 142 -15.53 2.04 -0.73
CA VAL A 142 -14.21 2.65 -0.74
C VAL A 142 -13.33 1.90 0.25
N GLU A 143 -12.14 1.50 -0.20
CA GLU A 143 -11.16 0.85 0.67
C GLU A 143 -10.33 1.92 1.39
N VAL A 144 -10.34 1.90 2.71
CA VAL A 144 -9.59 2.82 3.56
C VAL A 144 -8.51 2.04 4.30
N VAL A 145 -7.26 2.46 4.12
CA VAL A 145 -6.12 1.92 4.86
C VAL A 145 -6.28 2.27 6.33
N GLU A 146 -6.15 1.30 7.23
CA GLU A 146 -6.18 1.55 8.68
C GLU A 146 -4.77 1.55 9.26
N GLU A 147 -3.96 0.60 8.80
CA GLU A 147 -2.64 0.34 9.36
C GLU A 147 -1.62 0.01 8.26
N CYS A 148 -0.36 0.36 8.51
CA CYS A 148 0.75 0.17 7.59
C CYS A 148 1.94 -0.44 8.32
N HIS A 149 2.57 -1.46 7.72
CA HIS A 149 3.78 -2.07 8.24
C HIS A 149 4.83 -2.34 7.17
N CYS A 150 6.08 -2.55 7.61
CA CYS A 150 7.16 -3.00 6.75
C CYS A 150 7.07 -4.52 6.53
N GLU A 151 6.47 -4.93 5.42
CA GLU A 151 6.34 -6.33 5.02
C GLU A 151 7.58 -6.84 4.30
N VAL A 152 7.85 -8.14 4.37
CA VAL A 152 9.03 -8.77 3.76
C VAL A 152 8.87 -8.83 2.23
N LYS A 153 9.93 -8.47 1.50
CA LYS A 153 10.02 -8.66 0.05
C LYS A 153 10.11 -10.13 -0.29
N LEU A 154 9.10 -10.63 -0.98
CA LEU A 154 9.03 -12.03 -1.42
C LEU A 154 9.71 -12.20 -2.78
N THR A 155 10.58 -13.18 -2.94
CA THR A 155 11.26 -13.44 -4.23
C THR A 155 10.42 -14.27 -5.19
N GLN A 156 9.56 -15.13 -4.63
CA GLN A 156 8.62 -15.99 -5.35
C GLN A 156 7.23 -15.36 -5.38
N CYS A 157 6.47 -15.67 -6.42
CA CYS A 157 5.06 -15.27 -6.49
C CYS A 157 4.25 -16.18 -5.57
N ILE A 158 3.72 -15.62 -4.48
CA ILE A 158 2.88 -16.36 -3.54
C ILE A 158 1.65 -15.53 -3.18
N ARG A 159 0.59 -16.22 -2.76
CA ARG A 159 -0.56 -15.59 -2.11
C ARG A 159 -0.12 -15.08 -0.75
N VAL A 160 -0.45 -13.83 -0.46
CA VAL A 160 -0.31 -13.20 0.86
C VAL A 160 -1.69 -12.87 1.42
N PRO A 161 -1.87 -12.89 2.75
CA PRO A 161 -3.11 -12.41 3.35
C PRO A 161 -3.33 -10.94 3.06
N ALA A 162 -4.57 -10.55 2.77
CA ALA A 162 -5.00 -9.17 2.61
C ALA A 162 -6.32 -9.00 3.37
N LEU A 163 -6.21 -8.59 4.63
CA LEU A 163 -7.37 -8.49 5.53
C LEU A 163 -8.19 -7.24 5.21
N ARG A 164 -9.50 -7.45 5.05
CA ARG A 164 -10.49 -6.40 4.86
C ARG A 164 -11.59 -6.49 5.90
N THR A 165 -11.83 -5.38 6.59
CA THR A 165 -12.94 -5.23 7.54
C THR A 165 -14.14 -4.63 6.81
N TYR A 166 -15.24 -5.38 6.76
CA TYR A 166 -16.51 -4.93 6.20
C TYR A 166 -17.48 -4.55 7.32
N TYR A 167 -18.35 -3.57 7.05
CA TYR A 167 -19.41 -3.16 7.98
C TYR A 167 -18.89 -2.76 9.38
N SER A 168 -17.75 -2.10 9.42
CA SER A 168 -17.10 -1.64 10.66
C SER A 168 -18.05 -0.82 11.53
N GLU A 169 -17.95 -0.99 12.85
CA GLU A 169 -18.78 -0.31 13.85
C GLU A 169 -20.27 -0.68 13.79
N THR A 170 -20.59 -1.84 13.20
CA THR A 170 -21.96 -2.38 13.19
C THR A 170 -21.99 -3.82 13.72
N PRO A 171 -23.16 -4.36 14.08
CA PRO A 171 -23.30 -5.77 14.49
C PRO A 171 -22.91 -6.79 13.40
N TYR A 172 -22.78 -6.35 12.15
CA TYR A 172 -22.40 -7.18 11.00
C TYR A 172 -20.92 -7.05 10.64
N GLU A 173 -20.11 -6.45 11.52
CA GLU A 173 -18.67 -6.30 11.30
C GLU A 173 -18.03 -7.67 11.07
N THR A 174 -17.33 -7.80 9.94
CA THR A 174 -16.63 -9.04 9.59
C THR A 174 -15.28 -8.74 8.97
N VAL A 175 -14.29 -9.55 9.31
CA VAL A 175 -12.93 -9.45 8.77
C VAL A 175 -12.69 -10.64 7.86
N ILE A 176 -12.32 -10.36 6.61
CA ILE A 176 -12.13 -11.37 5.58
C ILE A 176 -10.73 -11.23 5.00
N ASP A 177 -10.03 -12.35 4.90
CA ASP A 177 -8.86 -12.43 4.04
C ASP A 177 -9.29 -12.56 2.58
N VAL A 178 -9.27 -11.44 1.85
CA VAL A 178 -9.54 -11.48 0.41
C VAL A 178 -8.36 -12.04 -0.38
N GLY A 179 -7.18 -12.11 0.22
CA GLY A 179 -5.95 -12.55 -0.41
C GLY A 179 -5.41 -11.55 -1.45
N GLY A 180 -4.09 -11.41 -1.47
CA GLY A 180 -3.35 -10.68 -2.48
C GLY A 180 -2.25 -11.54 -3.10
N CYS A 181 -1.70 -11.10 -4.22
CA CYS A 181 -0.54 -11.73 -4.84
C CYS A 181 0.65 -10.80 -4.69
N SER A 182 1.71 -11.28 -4.04
CA SER A 182 2.91 -10.49 -3.80
C SER A 182 4.15 -11.17 -4.35
N ARG A 183 5.00 -10.36 -4.97
CA ARG A 183 6.35 -10.67 -5.41
C ARG A 183 7.14 -9.38 -5.57
N SER A 184 8.34 -9.35 -5.01
CA SER A 184 9.31 -8.27 -5.20
C SER A 184 9.89 -8.27 -6.63
N LYS A 185 10.27 -7.09 -7.11
CA LYS A 185 10.79 -6.85 -8.47
C LYS A 185 11.86 -7.86 -8.88
N GLY A 186 11.75 -8.34 -10.12
CA GLY A 186 12.62 -9.36 -10.71
C GLY A 186 11.84 -10.41 -11.51
N SER A 187 10.63 -10.10 -11.98
CA SER A 187 9.97 -10.96 -12.93
C SER A 187 10.76 -10.99 -14.24
N PRO A 188 10.85 -12.15 -14.91
CA PRO A 188 11.30 -12.16 -16.29
C PRO A 188 10.44 -11.18 -17.10
N GLU A 189 11.04 -10.51 -18.09
CA GLU A 189 10.37 -9.49 -18.89
C GLU A 189 8.97 -9.97 -19.35
N GLY A 190 7.94 -9.17 -19.04
CA GLY A 190 6.56 -9.47 -19.45
C GLY A 190 5.71 -10.30 -18.48
N PHE A 191 6.27 -10.83 -17.38
CA PHE A 191 5.51 -11.58 -16.37
C PHE A 191 5.17 -10.75 -15.13
N SER A 192 3.99 -10.95 -14.56
CA SER A 192 3.55 -10.38 -13.28
C SER A 192 2.98 -11.46 -12.37
N CYS A 193 3.10 -11.25 -11.06
CA CYS A 193 2.48 -12.12 -10.06
C CYS A 193 1.00 -11.75 -9.93
N VAL A 194 0.12 -12.65 -10.34
CA VAL A 194 -1.32 -12.37 -10.48
C VAL A 194 -2.16 -13.52 -9.95
N PRO A 195 -3.41 -13.24 -9.51
CA PRO A 195 -4.31 -14.28 -9.06
C PRO A 195 -4.80 -15.14 -10.24
N THR A 196 -4.74 -16.46 -10.08
CA THR A 196 -5.18 -17.42 -11.12
C THR A 196 -6.38 -18.25 -10.70
N LYS A 197 -6.58 -18.40 -9.38
CA LYS A 197 -7.71 -19.12 -8.82
C LYS A 197 -8.39 -18.27 -7.76
N PHE A 198 -9.71 -18.25 -7.83
CA PHE A 198 -10.57 -17.51 -6.92
C PHE A 198 -11.55 -18.44 -6.23
N ASP A 199 -12.02 -18.00 -5.07
CA ASP A 199 -13.13 -18.57 -4.33
C ASP A 199 -14.02 -17.41 -3.86
N SER A 200 -15.00 -17.69 -3.02
CA SER A 200 -15.93 -16.70 -2.50
C SER A 200 -16.20 -16.90 -1.01
N ALA A 201 -16.16 -15.81 -0.25
CA ALA A 201 -16.58 -15.74 1.13
C ALA A 201 -17.98 -15.10 1.23
N LEU A 202 -18.84 -15.66 2.07
CA LEU A 202 -20.16 -15.11 2.36
C LEU A 202 -20.06 -14.12 3.52
N VAL A 203 -20.66 -12.94 3.34
CA VAL A 203 -20.72 -11.88 4.33
C VAL A 203 -22.14 -11.61 4.71
N GLU A 204 -22.48 -11.78 5.98
CA GLU A 204 -23.79 -11.40 6.47
C GLU A 204 -23.97 -9.89 6.41
N THR A 205 -25.12 -9.44 5.92
CA THR A 205 -25.44 -8.03 5.78
C THR A 205 -26.84 -7.77 6.30
N PRO A 206 -27.17 -6.51 6.62
CA PRO A 206 -28.55 -6.13 6.95
C PRO A 206 -29.56 -6.52 5.86
N ASN A 207 -29.11 -6.68 4.61
CA ASN A 207 -29.93 -6.93 3.44
C ASN A 207 -29.80 -8.36 2.89
N LYS A 208 -29.33 -9.32 3.70
CA LYS A 208 -29.08 -10.77 3.47
C LYS A 208 -27.60 -11.14 3.56
N VAL A 209 -26.99 -11.55 2.44
CA VAL A 209 -25.64 -12.08 2.37
C VAL A 209 -25.00 -11.56 1.08
N ASP A 210 -23.83 -10.95 1.21
CA ASP A 210 -22.99 -10.52 0.09
C ASP A 210 -21.94 -11.60 -0.19
N LEU A 211 -21.61 -11.80 -1.47
CA LEU A 211 -20.56 -12.73 -1.90
C LEU A 211 -19.29 -11.94 -2.23
N ILE A 212 -18.24 -12.12 -1.44
CA ILE A 212 -16.95 -11.47 -1.64
C ILE A 212 -15.99 -12.45 -2.30
N GLN A 213 -15.45 -12.08 -3.45
CA GLN A 213 -14.46 -12.90 -4.15
C GLN A 213 -13.11 -12.86 -3.40
N THR A 214 -12.51 -14.04 -3.18
CA THR A 214 -11.22 -14.20 -2.51
C THR A 214 -10.20 -14.88 -3.43
N VAL A 215 -8.92 -14.60 -3.22
CA VAL A 215 -7.80 -15.17 -3.98
C VAL A 215 -7.33 -16.45 -3.31
N VAL A 216 -7.31 -17.55 -4.07
CA VAL A 216 -6.85 -18.86 -3.58
C VAL A 216 -5.40 -19.12 -3.98
N ALA A 217 -5.05 -18.80 -5.23
CA ALA A 217 -3.73 -19.08 -5.78
C ALA A 217 -3.23 -17.92 -6.65
N CYS A 218 -1.92 -17.73 -6.59
CA CYS A 218 -1.18 -16.73 -7.35
C CYS A 218 -0.09 -17.42 -8.15
N GLU A 219 0.08 -17.02 -9.40
CA GLU A 219 1.14 -17.54 -10.27
C GLU A 219 1.75 -16.40 -11.10
N LEU A 220 2.91 -16.67 -11.69
CA LEU A 220 3.48 -15.81 -12.71
C LEU A 220 2.78 -16.06 -14.03
N LYS A 221 2.10 -15.04 -14.53
CA LYS A 221 1.49 -15.05 -15.85
C LYS A 221 1.98 -13.87 -16.66
N GLU A 222 1.80 -13.98 -17.97
CA GLU A 222 2.01 -12.88 -18.90
C GLU A 222 0.98 -11.77 -18.67
N SER A 223 1.19 -10.62 -19.32
CA SER A 223 0.30 -9.47 -19.20
C SER A 223 -1.16 -9.75 -19.56
N CYS A 224 -1.44 -10.75 -20.40
CA CYS A 224 -2.78 -11.20 -20.75
C CYS A 224 -2.89 -12.70 -20.49
N TYR A 225 -3.86 -13.11 -19.67
CA TYR A 225 -4.02 -14.52 -19.32
C TYR A 225 -5.49 -14.90 -19.16
N ARG A 226 -5.78 -16.19 -19.39
CA ARG A 226 -7.10 -16.78 -19.18
C ARG A 226 -7.21 -17.26 -17.74
N VAL A 227 -8.31 -16.91 -17.08
CA VAL A 227 -8.76 -17.52 -15.82
C VAL A 227 -10.00 -18.37 -16.07
N SER A 228 -10.20 -19.39 -15.25
CA SER A 228 -11.42 -20.21 -15.32
C SER A 228 -12.63 -19.38 -14.89
N HIS A 229 -13.70 -19.46 -15.68
CA HIS A 229 -14.99 -18.86 -15.40
C HIS A 229 -16.07 -19.83 -15.87
N VAL A 230 -16.76 -20.44 -14.89
CA VAL A 230 -17.80 -21.45 -15.14
C VAL A 230 -19.15 -20.78 -15.24
N GLU A 231 -19.86 -21.05 -16.33
CA GLU A 231 -21.26 -20.73 -16.54
C GLU A 231 -22.10 -22.01 -16.57
N TYR A 232 -23.38 -21.87 -16.25
CA TYR A 232 -24.32 -22.98 -16.17
C TYR A 232 -25.36 -22.83 -17.28
N TYR A 233 -25.65 -23.92 -17.99
CA TYR A 233 -26.70 -23.97 -19.01
C TYR A 233 -27.51 -25.25 -18.90
N TYR A 234 -28.74 -25.22 -19.40
CA TYR A 234 -29.61 -26.40 -19.45
C TYR A 234 -29.44 -27.12 -20.79
N GLU A 235 -29.11 -28.40 -20.73
CA GLU A 235 -29.10 -29.32 -21.87
C GLU A 235 -30.38 -30.15 -21.86
N ILE A 236 -31.12 -30.17 -22.98
CA ILE A 236 -32.34 -30.97 -23.12
C ILE A 236 -31.99 -32.29 -23.81
N VAL A 237 -32.04 -33.38 -23.06
CA VAL A 237 -31.83 -34.75 -23.57
C VAL A 237 -33.17 -35.37 -23.91
N HIS A 238 -33.29 -35.93 -25.12
CA HIS A 238 -34.47 -36.67 -25.55
C HIS A 238 -34.17 -38.16 -25.47
N HIS A 239 -34.89 -38.86 -24.60
CA HIS A 239 -34.77 -40.31 -24.45
C HIS A 239 -35.60 -41.05 -25.50
N ALA A 240 -35.25 -42.32 -25.75
CA ALA A 240 -35.88 -43.13 -26.79
C ALA A 240 -37.38 -43.42 -26.53
N ASP A 241 -37.81 -43.28 -25.27
CA ASP A 241 -39.20 -43.35 -24.81
C ASP A 241 -39.99 -42.05 -25.01
N GLY A 242 -39.36 -41.01 -25.58
CA GLY A 242 -39.98 -39.70 -25.84
C GLY A 242 -39.98 -38.77 -24.63
N ILE A 243 -39.36 -39.16 -23.51
CA ILE A 243 -39.24 -38.32 -22.31
C ILE A 243 -38.16 -37.26 -22.56
N LYS A 244 -38.52 -35.99 -22.26
CA LYS A 244 -37.59 -34.86 -22.23
C LYS A 244 -37.01 -34.71 -20.84
N GLU A 245 -35.69 -34.74 -20.72
CA GLU A 245 -34.99 -34.48 -19.47
C GLU A 245 -34.13 -33.22 -19.60
N GLU A 246 -34.35 -32.25 -18.73
CA GLU A 246 -33.51 -31.06 -18.62
C GLU A 246 -32.38 -31.33 -17.62
N ARG A 247 -31.13 -31.23 -18.10
CA ARG A 247 -29.93 -31.42 -17.28
C ARG A 247 -29.16 -30.11 -17.17
N LEU A 248 -28.88 -29.69 -15.94
CA LEU A 248 -27.97 -28.57 -15.71
C LEU A 248 -26.53 -29.04 -16.00
N LYS A 249 -25.84 -28.32 -16.89
CA LYS A 249 -24.46 -28.55 -17.28
C LYS A 249 -23.62 -27.33 -16.98
N GLU A 250 -22.36 -27.58 -16.65
CA GLU A 250 -21.34 -26.57 -16.40
C GLU A 250 -20.44 -26.45 -17.63
N ILE A 251 -20.06 -25.23 -17.97
CA ILE A 251 -19.09 -24.94 -19.03
C ILE A 251 -18.11 -23.85 -18.56
N ASP A 252 -16.81 -24.13 -18.65
CA ASP A 252 -15.77 -23.14 -18.40
C ASP A 252 -15.52 -22.30 -19.67
N VAL A 253 -16.28 -21.21 -19.82
CA VAL A 253 -16.09 -20.23 -20.90
C VAL A 253 -14.76 -19.49 -20.76
N GLY A 254 -14.27 -19.37 -19.53
CA GLY A 254 -13.08 -18.61 -19.18
C GLY A 254 -13.28 -17.10 -19.30
N ARG A 255 -12.38 -16.34 -18.66
CA ARG A 255 -12.30 -14.88 -18.81
C ARG A 255 -10.86 -14.46 -19.01
N CYS A 256 -10.68 -13.39 -19.77
CA CYS A 256 -9.38 -12.79 -19.98
C CYS A 256 -9.13 -11.67 -18.99
N LEU A 257 -8.00 -11.74 -18.29
CA LEU A 257 -7.57 -10.69 -17.36
C LEU A 257 -6.22 -10.12 -17.78
N GLY A 258 -5.99 -8.88 -17.36
CA GLY A 258 -4.77 -8.13 -17.65
C GLY A 258 -4.85 -7.26 -18.90
N GLY A 259 -3.70 -6.81 -19.40
CA GLY A 259 -3.57 -5.88 -20.53
C GLY A 259 -3.59 -6.60 -21.88
N CYS A 260 -4.71 -7.24 -22.21
CA CYS A 260 -4.87 -7.96 -23.48
C CYS A 260 -4.91 -6.98 -24.67
N THR A 261 -4.03 -7.19 -25.64
CA THR A 261 -3.95 -6.40 -26.89
C THR A 261 -4.00 -7.35 -28.08
N THR A 262 -4.13 -6.82 -29.30
CA THR A 262 -4.21 -7.62 -30.53
C THR A 262 -3.02 -8.58 -30.72
N GLY A 263 -1.85 -8.26 -30.15
CA GLY A 263 -0.66 -9.12 -30.18
C GLY A 263 -0.61 -10.20 -29.09
N ASN A 264 -1.21 -9.95 -27.92
CA ASN A 264 -1.21 -10.85 -26.76
C ASN A 264 -2.66 -11.22 -26.42
N ARG A 265 -3.20 -12.21 -27.13
CA ARG A 265 -4.58 -12.70 -26.96
C ARG A 265 -4.65 -13.93 -26.08
N CYS A 266 -5.57 -13.90 -25.14
CA CYS A 266 -6.10 -15.06 -24.44
C CYS A 266 -7.13 -15.77 -25.33
N LEU A 267 -7.14 -17.11 -25.32
CA LEU A 267 -8.15 -17.89 -26.02
C LEU A 267 -9.31 -18.20 -25.07
N LEU A 268 -10.51 -17.73 -25.40
CA LEU A 268 -11.76 -18.15 -24.77
C LEU A 268 -12.36 -19.31 -25.58
N ARG A 269 -13.13 -20.19 -24.95
CA ARG A 269 -13.65 -21.40 -25.59
C ARG A 269 -15.15 -21.50 -25.43
#